data_AF-E8X4J0-F1
#
_entry.id   AF-E8X4J0-F1
#
_cell.length_a   1.000
_cell.length_b   1.000
_cell.length_c   1.000
_cell.angle_alpha   90.00
_cell.angle_beta   90.00
_cell.angle_gamma   90.00
#
_symmetry.space_group_name_H-M   'P 1'
#
loop_
_entity.id
_entity.type
_entity.pdbx_description
1 polymer ?
#
loop_
_entity_poly.entity_id
_entity_poly.type
_entity_poly.pdbx_seq_one_letter_code
_entity_poly.pdbx_strand_id
1 'polypeptide(L)'
;MNVSLTPELDEFVGAKVASGRYTSASEVVREALRLLEERDLERSSQLAAFNQELKQRLQSLERGEFVEMHEVRARLEQKSQERRRKQA
;
A
#
# COMPACT_ATOMS: atom_id res chain seq x y z
N MET A 1 -1.97 0.75 31.98
CA MET A 1 -1.25 1.86 31.32
C MET A 1 -2.22 3.03 31.22
N ASN A 2 -1.80 4.24 31.58
CA ASN A 2 -2.62 5.44 31.39
C ASN A 2 -2.02 6.26 30.23
N VAL A 3 -2.86 6.72 29.32
CA VAL A 3 -2.45 7.50 28.14
C VAL A 3 -3.31 8.75 28.08
N SER A 4 -2.67 9.89 27.87
CA SER A 4 -3.37 11.17 27.72
C SER A 4 -3.73 11.36 26.26
N LEU A 5 -5.01 11.65 25.99
CA LEU A 5 -5.49 12.03 24.68
C LEU A 5 -5.49 13.56 24.54
N THR A 6 -5.37 14.04 23.31
CA THR A 6 -5.70 15.44 23.03
C THR A 6 -7.22 15.64 23.18
N PRO A 7 -7.70 16.86 23.45
CA PRO A 7 -9.14 17.12 23.61
C PRO A 7 -9.98 16.62 22.43
N GLU A 8 -9.47 16.74 21.20
CA GLU A 8 -10.17 16.33 19.98
C GLU A 8 -10.32 14.80 19.90
N LEU A 9 -9.28 14.07 20.33
CA LEU A 9 -9.31 12.60 20.36
C LEU A 9 -10.22 12.09 21.48
N ASP A 10 -10.26 12.78 22.62
CA ASP A 10 -11.17 12.45 23.71
C ASP A 10 -12.63 12.64 23.30
N GLU A 11 -12.97 13.76 22.66
CA GLU A 11 -14.31 14.00 22.10
C GLU A 11 -14.70 12.93 21.07
N PHE A 12 -13.78 12.60 20.16
CA PHE A 12 -14.00 11.55 19.16
C PHE A 12 -14.29 10.19 19.81
N VAL A 13 -13.48 9.77 20.78
CA VAL A 13 -13.66 8.51 21.50
C VAL A 13 -14.99 8.53 22.28
N GLY A 14 -15.30 9.63 22.95
CA GLY A 14 -16.56 9.84 23.65
C GLY A 14 -17.77 9.68 22.73
N ALA A 15 -17.75 10.30 21.54
CA ALA A 15 -18.82 10.18 20.55
C ALA A 15 -18.99 8.75 20.03
N LYS A 16 -17.89 7.99 19.86
CA LYS A 16 -17.95 6.57 19.45
C LYS A 16 -18.62 5.70 20.50
N VAL A 17 -18.29 5.89 21.77
CA VAL A 17 -18.92 5.18 22.90
C VAL A 17 -20.39 5.58 23.03
N ALA A 18 -20.69 6.88 22.99
CA ALA A 18 -22.06 7.41 23.08
C ALA A 18 -22.98 6.89 21.97
N SER A 19 -22.43 6.54 20.79
CA SER A 19 -23.19 5.91 19.70
C SER A 19 -23.63 4.47 20.00
N GLY A 20 -23.19 3.87 21.12
CA GLY A 20 -23.51 2.50 21.50
C GLY A 20 -22.74 1.42 20.73
N ARG A 21 -21.91 1.81 19.75
CA ARG A 21 -21.07 0.88 18.97
C ARG A 21 -19.91 0.27 19.76
N TYR A 22 -19.50 0.92 20.84
CA TYR A 22 -18.42 0.48 21.71
C TYR A 22 -18.85 0.62 23.16
N THR A 23 -18.43 -0.31 24.00
CA THR A 23 -18.78 -0.37 25.43
C THR A 23 -17.89 0.53 26.28
N SER A 24 -16.69 0.88 25.79
CA SER A 24 -15.72 1.69 26.55
C SER A 24 -14.73 2.41 25.64
N ALA A 25 -14.11 3.47 26.16
CA ALA A 25 -13.01 4.16 25.51
C ALA A 25 -11.83 3.23 25.22
N SER A 26 -11.52 2.31 26.15
CA SER A 26 -10.44 1.34 25.97
C SER A 26 -10.71 0.38 24.80
N GLU A 27 -11.97 0.08 24.49
CA GLU A 27 -12.34 -0.73 23.33
C GLU A 27 -12.09 0.02 22.02
N VAL A 28 -12.48 1.30 21.95
CA VAL A 28 -12.20 2.18 20.80
C VAL A 28 -10.69 2.27 20.54
N VAL A 29 -9.90 2.49 21.59
CA VAL A 29 -8.44 2.60 21.49
C VAL A 29 -7.81 1.28 21.05
N ARG A 30 -8.26 0.13 21.58
CA ARG A 30 -7.75 -1.18 21.15
C ARG A 30 -7.99 -1.43 19.67
N GLU A 31 -9.21 -1.14 19.17
CA GLU A 31 -9.50 -1.30 17.75
C GLU A 31 -8.67 -0.34 16.88
N ALA A 32 -8.50 0.91 17.31
CA ALA A 32 -7.64 1.86 16.61
C ALA A 32 -6.18 1.39 16.54
N LEU A 33 -5.63 0.84 17.62
CA LEU A 33 -4.28 0.28 17.64
C LEU A 33 -4.16 -0.98 16.78
N ARG A 34 -5.20 -1.83 16.74
CA ARG A 34 -5.25 -3.01 15.86
C ARG A 34 -5.18 -2.60 14.39
N LEU A 35 -5.96 -1.59 14.00
CA LEU A 35 -5.94 -1.03 12.64
C LEU A 35 -4.60 -0.36 12.30
N LEU A 36 -3.96 0.29 13.28
CA LEU A 36 -2.63 0.86 13.10
C LEU A 36 -1.58 -0.24 12.85
N GLU A 37 -1.61 -1.30 13.65
CA GLU A 37 -0.72 -2.46 13.49
C GLU A 37 -0.91 -3.15 12.14
N GLU A 38 -2.16 -3.37 11.72
CA GLU A 38 -2.47 -3.92 10.39
C GLU A 38 -1.88 -3.07 9.26
N ARG A 39 -2.03 -1.74 9.36
CA ARG A 39 -1.51 -0.80 8.36
C ARG A 39 0.01 -0.78 8.34
N ASP A 40 0.66 -0.84 9.50
CA ASP A 40 2.11 -0.87 9.60
C ASP A 40 2.68 -2.19 9.03
N LEU A 41 2.01 -3.32 9.32
CA LEU A 41 2.35 -4.61 8.74
C LEU A 41 2.20 -4.60 7.21
N GLU A 42 1.08 -4.10 6.69
CA GLU A 42 0.86 -3.98 5.25
C GLU A 42 1.95 -3.11 4.60
N ARG A 43 2.22 -1.93 5.15
CA ARG A 43 3.24 -1.02 4.64
C ARG A 43 4.63 -1.65 4.64
N SER A 44 5.00 -2.33 5.72
CA SER A 44 6.30 -3.01 5.82
C SER A 44 6.43 -4.12 4.76
N SER A 45 5.35 -4.89 4.52
CA SER A 45 5.34 -5.94 3.50
C SER A 45 5.49 -5.39 2.08
N GLN A 46 4.80 -4.28 1.77
CA GLN A 46 4.90 -3.60 0.47
C GLN A 46 6.32 -3.07 0.24
N LEU A 47 6.93 -2.45 1.26
CA LEU A 47 8.32 -1.98 1.18
C LEU A 47 9.31 -3.12 1.00
N ALA A 48 9.12 -4.23 1.71
CA ALA A 48 9.98 -5.42 1.57
C ALA A 48 9.90 -5.99 0.15
N ALA A 49 8.69 -6.15 -0.40
CA ALA A 49 8.47 -6.62 -1.77
C ALA A 49 9.10 -5.68 -2.80
N PHE A 50 8.90 -4.37 -2.65
CA PHE A 50 9.49 -3.37 -3.53
C PHE A 50 11.03 -3.40 -3.50
N ASN A 51 11.62 -3.45 -2.30
CA ASN A 51 13.08 -3.53 -2.15
C ASN A 51 13.66 -4.82 -2.75
N GLN A 52 12.94 -5.94 -2.62
CA GLN A 52 13.31 -7.20 -3.25
C GLN A 52 13.28 -7.08 -4.78
N GLU A 53 12.22 -6.50 -5.35
CA GLU A 53 12.11 -6.29 -6.79
C GLU A 53 13.21 -5.36 -7.31
N LEU A 54 13.47 -4.24 -6.63
CA LEU A 54 14.56 -3.32 -6.97
C LEU A 54 15.91 -4.03 -6.97
N LYS A 55 16.20 -4.85 -5.95
CA LYS A 55 17.43 -5.63 -5.88
C LYS A 55 17.57 -6.56 -7.07
N GLN A 56 16.51 -7.29 -7.42
CA GLN A 56 16.50 -8.20 -8.58
C GLN A 56 16.72 -7.45 -9.90
N ARG A 57 16.05 -6.31 -10.09
CA ARG A 57 16.20 -5.48 -11.29
C ARG A 57 17.61 -4.91 -11.42
N LEU A 58 18.19 -4.40 -10.32
CA LEU A 58 19.55 -3.88 -10.33
C LEU A 58 20.56 -4.97 -10.70
N GLN A 59 20.42 -6.17 -10.12
CA GLN A 59 21.26 -7.31 -10.47
C GLN A 59 21.10 -7.73 -11.95
N SER A 60 19.90 -7.59 -12.52
CA SER A 60 19.66 -7.87 -13.94
C SER A 60 20.37 -6.84 -14.82
N LEU A 61 20.32 -5.56 -14.44
CA LEU A 61 21.07 -4.50 -15.11
C LEU A 61 22.58 -4.75 -15.08
N GLU A 62 23.13 -5.16 -13.93
CA GLU A 62 24.55 -5.52 -13.79
C GLU A 62 24.97 -6.68 -14.70
N ARG A 63 24.07 -7.63 -14.96
CA ARG A 63 24.28 -8.75 -15.89
C ARG A 63 24.05 -8.38 -17.36
N GLY A 64 23.69 -7.14 -17.66
CA GLY A 64 23.34 -6.70 -19.01
C GLY A 64 21.97 -7.20 -19.49
N GLU A 65 21.12 -7.70 -18.58
CA GLU A 65 19.77 -8.17 -18.88
C GLU A 65 18.80 -6.97 -18.92
N PHE A 66 18.92 -6.17 -19.97
CA PHE A 66 18.00 -5.08 -20.27
C PHE A 66 17.60 -5.07 -21.74
N VAL A 67 16.54 -4.33 -22.04
CA VAL A 67 16.05 -4.14 -23.40
C VAL A 67 16.22 -2.67 -23.74
N GLU A 68 16.77 -2.41 -24.91
CA GLU A 68 16.95 -1.06 -25.42
C GLU A 68 15.61 -0.36 -25.64
N MET A 69 15.55 0.94 -25.34
CA MET A 69 14.26 1.64 -25.31
C MET A 69 13.56 1.69 -26.67
N HIS A 70 14.34 1.75 -27.75
CA HIS A 70 13.80 1.72 -29.11
C HIS A 70 13.11 0.38 -29.44
N GLU A 71 13.64 -0.74 -28.94
CA GLU A 71 13.04 -2.06 -29.10
C GLU A 71 11.72 -2.18 -28.33
N VAL A 72 11.66 -1.63 -27.11
CA VAL A 72 10.42 -1.58 -26.32
C VAL A 72 9.35 -0.78 -27.06
N ARG A 73 9.69 0.40 -27.59
CA ARG A 73 8.77 1.25 -28.35
C ARG A 73 8.21 0.52 -29.57
N ALA A 74 9.08 -0.09 -30.38
CA ALA A 74 8.67 -0.85 -31.55
C ALA A 74 7.70 -2.00 -31.20
N ARG A 75 7.99 -2.73 -30.11
CA ARG A 75 7.14 -3.82 -29.64
C ARG A 75 5.77 -3.36 -29.15
N LEU A 76 5.70 -2.19 -28.49
CA LEU A 76 4.44 -1.60 -28.04
C LEU A 76 3.58 -1.13 -29.22
N GLU A 77 4.20 -0.51 -30.23
CA GLU A 77 3.53 -0.07 -31.45
C GLU A 77 2.95 -1.26 -32.22
N GLN A 78 3.73 -2.33 -32.39
CA GLN A 78 3.26 -3.56 -33.04
C GLN A 78 2.05 -4.16 -32.32
N LYS A 79 2.11 -4.30 -30.98
CA LYS A 79 0.98 -4.82 -30.19
C LYS A 79 -0.27 -3.93 -30.31
N SER A 80 -0.10 -2.62 -30.40
CA SER A 80 -1.21 -1.68 -30.59
C SER A 80 -1.88 -1.87 -31.96
N GLN A 81 -1.09 -2.01 -33.03
CA GLN A 81 -1.59 -2.25 -34.38
C GLN A 81 -2.33 -3.58 -34.49
N GLU A 82 -1.80 -4.66 -33.90
CA GLU A 82 -2.46 -5.97 -33.87
C GLU A 82 -3.83 -5.93 -33.17
N ARG A 83 -3.94 -5.18 -32.06
CA ARG A 83 -5.21 -5.00 -31.35
C ARG A 83 -6.22 -4.23 -32.19
N ARG A 84 -5.79 -3.16 -32.86
CA ARG A 84 -6.66 -2.37 -33.76
C ARG A 84 -7.16 -3.19 -34.94
N ARG A 85 -6.29 -4.01 -35.55
CA ARG A 85 -6.65 -4.87 -36.67
C ARG A 85 -7.62 -6.00 -36.31
N LYS A 86 -7.61 -6.46 -35.06
CA LYS A 86 -8.57 -7.47 -34.55
C LYS A 86 -9.94 -6.88 -34.17
N GLN A 87 -10.04 -5.55 -34.06
CA GLN A 87 -11.27 -4.85 -33.69
C GLN A 87 -12.00 -4.23 -34.89
N ALA A 88 -11.40 -4.30 -36.09
CA ALA A 88 -11.99 -3.91 -37.37
C ALA A 88 -12.47 -5.16 -38.12
#